data_AF-A0A7C5LT46-F1
#
_entry.id   AF-A0A7C5LT46-F1
#
_cell.length_a   1.000
_cell.length_b   1.000
_cell.length_c   1.000
_cell.angle_alpha   90.00
_cell.angle_beta   90.00
_cell.angle_gamma   90.00
#
_symmetry.space_group_name_H-M   'P 1'
#
loop_
_entity.id
_entity.type
_entity.pdbx_description
1 polymer ?
#
loop_
_entity_poly.entity_id
_entity_poly.type
_entity_poly.pdbx_seq_one_letter_code
_entity_poly.pdbx_strand_id
1 'polypeptide(L)'
;MSEPDPDPDTGSAAGEQVLARFQGNRGTYIREHVMLAALGAVIMSGVLIAIANPYPWTGVVGSVAAIALRGFYVASEQLGHVW
;
A
#
# COMPACT_ATOMS: atom_id res chain seq x y z
N MET A 1 36.89 4.63 29.20
CA MET A 1 36.23 3.96 28.06
C MET A 1 34.91 4.67 27.91
N SER A 2 34.80 5.62 26.97
CA SER A 2 33.56 6.37 26.75
C SER A 2 32.60 5.47 25.98
N GLU A 3 31.39 5.31 26.48
CA GLU A 3 30.36 4.53 25.80
C GLU A 3 30.01 5.23 24.46
N PRO A 4 29.92 4.51 23.33
CA PRO A 4 29.49 5.09 22.07
C PRO A 4 28.03 5.54 22.19
N ASP A 5 27.71 6.72 21.65
CA ASP A 5 26.36 7.26 21.63
C ASP A 5 25.43 6.31 20.83
N PRO A 6 24.28 5.86 21.40
CA PRO A 6 23.36 5.00 20.66
C PRO A 6 22.76 5.70 19.44
N ASP A 7 22.64 4.96 18.34
CA ASP A 7 21.96 5.44 17.12
C ASP A 7 20.51 5.82 17.47
N PRO A 8 20.03 7.04 17.14
CA PRO A 8 18.83 7.63 17.74
C PRO A 8 17.52 6.92 17.37
N ASP A 9 17.55 5.95 16.46
CA ASP A 9 16.35 5.32 15.87
C ASP A 9 16.15 3.82 16.19
N THR A 10 17.10 3.12 16.84
CA THR A 10 16.92 1.67 17.10
C THR A 10 17.26 1.15 18.50
N GLY A 11 17.78 1.96 19.43
CA GLY A 11 18.05 1.50 20.81
C GLY A 11 18.93 0.25 20.87
N SER A 12 19.79 0.05 19.87
CA SER A 12 20.65 -1.13 19.74
C SER A 12 21.77 -1.08 20.78
N ALA A 13 22.08 -2.21 21.42
CA ALA A 13 23.17 -2.27 22.39
C ALA A 13 24.52 -2.04 21.71
N ALA A 14 25.46 -1.44 22.43
CA ALA A 14 26.81 -1.21 21.93
C ALA A 14 27.46 -2.55 21.50
N GLY A 15 27.71 -2.69 20.19
CA GLY A 15 28.30 -3.90 19.58
C GLY A 15 27.34 -4.73 18.72
N GLU A 16 26.06 -4.38 18.64
CA GLU A 16 25.10 -5.05 17.77
C GLU A 16 25.27 -4.65 16.30
N GLN A 17 25.47 -5.62 15.41
CA GLN A 17 25.57 -5.41 13.97
C GLN A 17 24.21 -5.59 13.30
N VAL A 18 23.68 -4.52 12.71
CA VAL A 18 22.49 -4.58 11.85
C VAL A 18 22.87 -5.28 10.53
N LEU A 19 22.34 -6.48 10.32
CA LEU A 19 22.63 -7.30 9.13
C LEU A 19 21.79 -6.89 7.91
N ALA A 20 20.58 -6.36 8.12
CA ALA A 20 19.68 -5.90 7.07
C ALA A 20 18.66 -4.91 7.63
N ARG A 21 18.16 -4.00 6.77
CA ARG A 21 17.05 -3.09 7.06
C ARG A 21 16.01 -3.23 5.94
N PHE A 22 14.76 -3.47 6.30
CA PHE A 22 13.66 -3.60 5.35
C PHE A 22 12.67 -2.46 5.51
N GLN A 23 12.30 -1.82 4.39
CA GLN A 23 11.35 -0.71 4.37
C GLN A 23 10.29 -0.93 3.29
N GLY A 24 9.12 -0.31 3.50
CA GLY A 24 8.04 -0.33 2.52
C GLY A 24 8.46 0.27 1.17
N ASN A 25 8.11 -0.40 0.08
CA ASN A 25 8.37 0.10 -1.28
C ASN A 25 7.11 0.76 -1.87
N ARG A 26 7.17 2.07 -2.09
CA ARG A 26 6.06 2.85 -2.65
C ARG A 26 5.65 2.41 -4.06
N GLY A 27 6.60 1.98 -4.89
CA GLY A 27 6.32 1.50 -6.24
C GLY A 27 5.52 0.20 -6.24
N THR A 28 5.94 -0.78 -5.44
CA THR A 28 5.20 -2.04 -5.26
C THR A 28 3.80 -1.77 -4.71
N TYR A 29 3.70 -0.92 -3.70
CA TYR A 29 2.43 -0.52 -3.09
C TYR A 29 1.44 0.05 -4.12
N ILE A 30 1.87 1.01 -4.94
CA ILE A 30 1.01 1.59 -5.99
C ILE A 30 0.61 0.53 -7.01
N ARG A 31 1.56 -0.32 -7.43
CA ARG A 31 1.30 -1.37 -8.42
C ARG A 31 0.22 -2.34 -7.95
N GLU A 32 0.27 -2.77 -6.70
CA GLU A 32 -0.74 -3.66 -6.11
C GLU A 32 -2.13 -3.02 -6.11
N HIS A 33 -2.22 -1.73 -5.74
CA HIS A 33 -3.48 -0.99 -5.77
C HIS A 33 -4.02 -0.85 -7.20
N VAL A 34 -3.16 -0.57 -8.19
CA VAL A 34 -3.57 -0.51 -9.60
C VAL A 34 -4.10 -1.86 -10.09
N MET A 35 -3.45 -2.97 -9.71
CA MET A 35 -3.92 -4.32 -10.06
C MET A 35 -5.29 -4.63 -9.43
N LEU A 36 -5.50 -4.27 -8.16
CA LEU A 36 -6.79 -4.44 -7.49
C LEU A 36 -7.88 -3.55 -8.10
N ALA A 37 -7.56 -2.31 -8.44
CA ALA A 37 -8.50 -1.39 -9.08
C ALA A 37 -8.91 -1.89 -10.48
N ALA A 38 -7.95 -2.40 -11.26
CA ALA A 38 -8.22 -2.98 -12.58
C ALA A 38 -9.11 -4.22 -12.48
N LEU A 39 -8.82 -5.13 -11.55
CA LEU A 39 -9.65 -6.32 -11.31
C LEU A 39 -11.06 -5.93 -10.87
N GLY A 40 -11.18 -5.03 -9.89
CA GLY A 40 -12.46 -4.51 -9.41
C GLY A 40 -13.27 -3.87 -10.53
N ALA A 41 -12.63 -3.08 -11.39
CA ALA A 41 -13.27 -2.41 -12.52
C ALA A 41 -13.90 -3.40 -13.50
N VAL A 42 -13.20 -4.49 -13.83
CA VAL A 42 -13.73 -5.55 -14.70
C VAL A 42 -14.92 -6.25 -14.04
N ILE A 43 -14.78 -6.65 -12.77
CA ILE A 43 -15.84 -7.35 -12.04
C ILE A 43 -17.09 -6.47 -11.90
N MET A 44 -16.94 -5.23 -11.42
CA MET A 44 -18.08 -4.34 -11.17
C MET A 44 -18.78 -3.91 -12.47
N SER A 45 -18.01 -3.62 -13.52
CA SER A 45 -18.60 -3.31 -14.82
C SER A 45 -19.32 -4.54 -15.39
N GLY A 46 -18.75 -5.75 -15.22
CA GLY A 46 -19.39 -7.00 -15.61
C GLY A 46 -20.73 -7.25 -14.90
N VAL A 47 -20.81 -6.96 -13.60
CA VAL A 47 -22.06 -7.03 -12.83
C VAL A 47 -23.10 -6.05 -13.39
N LEU A 48 -22.68 -4.80 -13.66
CA LEU A 48 -23.59 -3.79 -14.22
C LEU A 48 -24.11 -4.17 -15.61
N ILE A 49 -23.27 -4.80 -16.44
CA ILE A 49 -23.69 -5.36 -17.73
C ILE A 49 -24.71 -6.49 -17.53
N ALA A 50 -24.46 -7.41 -16.59
CA ALA A 50 -25.32 -8.57 -16.34
C ALA A 50 -26.75 -8.18 -15.90
N ILE A 51 -26.90 -7.05 -15.21
CA ILE A 51 -28.20 -6.51 -14.79
C ILE A 51 -28.79 -5.50 -15.78
N ALA A 52 -28.23 -5.42 -17.00
CA ALA A 52 -28.62 -4.48 -18.06
C ALA A 52 -28.64 -3.00 -17.62
N ASN A 53 -27.70 -2.61 -16.75
CA ASN A 53 -27.55 -1.21 -16.33
C ASN A 53 -27.06 -0.34 -17.51
N PRO A 54 -27.66 0.83 -17.78
CA PRO A 54 -27.25 1.71 -18.88
C PRO A 54 -25.86 2.37 -18.67
N TYR A 55 -25.30 2.31 -17.45
CA TYR A 55 -24.06 2.98 -17.08
C TYR A 55 -22.98 2.02 -16.53
N PRO A 56 -22.54 1.01 -17.30
CA PRO A 56 -21.54 0.03 -16.82
C PRO A 56 -20.18 0.64 -16.53
N TRP A 57 -19.85 1.78 -17.17
CA TRP A 57 -18.61 2.53 -16.94
C TRP A 57 -18.45 3.02 -15.50
N THR A 58 -19.55 3.15 -14.75
CA THR A 58 -19.52 3.54 -13.34
C THR A 58 -18.83 2.50 -12.46
N GLY A 59 -18.80 1.22 -12.87
CA GLY A 59 -18.06 0.17 -12.17
C GLY A 59 -16.55 0.42 -12.17
N VAL A 60 -16.01 0.98 -13.25
CA VAL A 60 -14.60 1.39 -13.34
C VAL A 60 -14.31 2.52 -12.36
N VAL A 61 -15.11 3.59 -12.41
CA VAL A 61 -14.91 4.77 -11.57
C VAL A 61 -15.07 4.43 -10.09
N GLY A 62 -16.10 3.66 -9.74
CA GLY A 62 -16.32 3.21 -8.37
C GLY A 62 -15.17 2.37 -7.84
N SER A 63 -14.63 1.47 -8.65
CA SER A 63 -13.51 0.61 -8.25
C SER A 63 -12.21 1.39 -8.06
N VAL A 64 -11.89 2.31 -8.97
CA VAL A 64 -10.71 3.19 -8.84
C VAL A 64 -10.85 4.06 -7.60
N ALA A 65 -12.01 4.69 -7.40
CA ALA A 65 -12.25 5.56 -6.24
C ALA A 65 -12.15 4.78 -4.92
N ALA A 66 -12.76 3.60 -4.83
CA ALA A 66 -12.74 2.77 -3.62
C ALA A 66 -11.31 2.34 -3.25
N ILE A 67 -10.53 1.87 -4.22
CA ILE A 67 -9.16 1.40 -3.99
C ILE A 67 -8.22 2.58 -3.71
N ALA A 68 -8.38 3.71 -4.41
CA ALA A 68 -7.58 4.91 -4.16
C ALA A 68 -7.83 5.47 -2.75
N LEU A 69 -9.09 5.57 -2.34
CA LEU A 69 -9.45 6.05 -1.01
C LEU A 69 -8.88 5.13 0.08
N ARG A 70 -9.06 3.81 -0.09
CA ARG A 70 -8.50 2.80 0.83
C ARG A 70 -6.98 2.92 0.92
N GLY A 71 -6.30 2.99 -0.22
CA GLY A 71 -4.85 3.10 -0.28
C GLY A 71 -4.37 4.36 0.40
N PHE A 72 -4.94 5.51 0.05
CA PHE A 72 -4.60 6.79 0.66
C PHE A 72 -4.74 6.77 2.19
N TYR A 73 -5.83 6.19 2.72
CA TYR A 73 -6.09 6.12 4.16
C TYR A 73 -5.00 5.36 4.93
N VAL A 74 -4.50 4.23 4.39
CA VAL A 74 -3.53 3.36 5.10
C VAL A 74 -2.06 3.57 4.68
N ALA A 75 -1.80 4.49 3.74
CA ALA A 75 -0.48 4.61 3.11
C ALA A 75 0.65 4.93 4.11
N SER A 76 0.39 5.82 5.06
CA SER A 76 1.39 6.25 6.06
C SER A 76 1.76 5.12 7.03
N GLU A 77 0.78 4.30 7.41
CA GLU A 77 1.01 3.15 8.30
C GLU A 77 1.87 2.11 7.58
N GLN A 78 1.48 1.71 6.37
CA GLN A 78 2.14 0.65 5.63
C GLN A 78 3.55 1.00 5.14
N LEU A 79 3.80 2.25 4.74
CA LEU A 79 5.10 2.68 4.22
C LEU A 79 6.07 3.18 5.30
N GLY A 80 5.58 3.47 6.51
CA GLY A 80 6.38 3.97 7.63
C GLY A 80 7.12 2.88 8.42
N HIS A 81 6.80 1.61 8.20
CA HIS A 81 7.43 0.51 8.93
C HIS A 81 8.85 0.21 8.44
N VAL A 82 9.76 0.07 9.41
CA VAL A 82 11.15 -0.34 9.22
C VAL A 82 11.39 -1.55 10.12
N TRP A 83 11.98 -2.61 9.56
CA TRP A 83 12.32 -3.85 10.24
C TRP A 83 13.82 -4.10 10.14
#